data_AF-A0A2P5DSR7-F1
#
_entry.id   AF-A0A2P5DSR7-F1
#
_cell.length_a   1.000
_cell.length_b   1.000
_cell.length_c   1.000
_cell.angle_alpha   90.00
_cell.angle_beta   90.00
_cell.angle_gamma   90.00
#
_symmetry.space_group_name_H-M   'P 1'
#
loop_
_entity.id
_entity.type
_entity.pdbx_description
1 polymer ?
#
loop_
_entity_poly.entity_id
_entity_poly.type
_entity_poly.pdbx_seq_one_letter_code
_entity_poly.pdbx_strand_id
1 'polypeptide(L)'
;MRLPNLVDRADSEVVRWTSFYEYTFKLGIRFPLPKLIRDVLIYFELALGQLMPNGWRLLMCLIQMRLVAVKTEEFNMVMKQLEFQK
;
A
#
# COMPACT_ATOMS: atom_id res chain seq x y z
N MET A 1 13.44 15.04 -0.64
CA MET A 1 12.41 14.99 0.41
C MET A 1 12.59 16.26 1.25
N ARG A 2 11.61 17.18 1.26
CA ARG A 2 11.70 18.41 2.08
C ARG A 2 11.21 18.12 3.50
N LEU A 3 11.79 18.76 4.50
CA LEU A 3 11.27 18.69 5.87
C LEU A 3 9.96 19.50 5.93
N PRO A 4 8.86 18.94 6.46
CA PRO A 4 7.59 19.65 6.57
C PRO A 4 7.71 20.83 7.55
N ASN A 5 7.02 21.93 7.24
CA ASN A 5 6.93 23.09 8.13
C ASN A 5 5.83 22.87 9.18
N LEU A 6 5.86 23.58 10.30
CA LEU A 6 4.89 23.39 11.41
C LEU A 6 3.41 23.60 11.02
N VAL A 7 3.16 24.32 9.94
CA VAL A 7 1.83 24.59 9.39
C VAL A 7 1.39 23.56 8.34
N ASP A 8 2.33 22.78 7.80
CA ASP A 8 2.03 21.79 6.76
C ASP A 8 1.34 20.59 7.40
N ARG A 9 0.05 20.42 7.11
CA ARG A 9 -0.66 19.18 7.44
C ARG A 9 -0.42 18.15 6.34
N ALA A 10 -0.66 16.88 6.65
CA ALA A 10 -0.92 15.93 5.58
C ALA A 10 -2.06 16.48 4.72
N ASP A 11 -1.91 16.39 3.40
CA ASP A 11 -2.82 17.01 2.41
C ASP A 11 -2.77 18.52 2.25
N SER A 12 -1.78 19.19 2.84
CA SER A 12 -1.48 20.57 2.45
C SER A 12 -1.16 20.61 0.95
N GLU A 13 -1.96 21.33 0.17
CA GLU A 13 -1.69 21.59 -1.24
C GLU A 13 -0.46 22.50 -1.37
N VAL A 14 0.71 21.88 -1.49
CA VAL A 14 1.95 22.58 -1.81
C VAL A 14 2.28 22.27 -3.25
N VAL A 15 2.41 23.32 -4.06
CA VAL A 15 2.70 23.19 -5.50
C VAL A 15 3.93 22.29 -5.68
N ARG A 16 3.75 21.17 -6.40
CA ARG A 16 4.75 20.12 -6.69
C ARG A 16 5.17 19.22 -5.52
N TRP A 17 4.55 19.32 -4.35
CA TRP A 17 4.89 18.50 -3.19
C TRP A 17 3.65 17.95 -2.50
N THR A 18 3.65 16.66 -2.20
CA THR A 18 2.62 16.02 -1.36
C THR A 18 3.21 15.72 0.01
N SER A 19 2.53 16.20 1.05
CA SER A 19 2.88 15.90 2.44
C SER A 19 2.35 14.53 2.84
N PHE A 20 3.20 13.68 3.42
CA PHE A 20 2.85 12.34 3.89
C PHE A 20 2.87 12.28 5.41
N TYR A 21 1.99 11.48 6.00
CA TYR A 21 2.10 11.12 7.41
C TYR A 21 3.37 10.29 7.63
N GLU A 22 4.15 10.61 8.66
CA GLU A 22 5.33 9.83 9.07
C GLU A 22 4.98 8.34 9.32
N TYR A 23 3.75 8.09 9.78
CA TYR A 23 3.23 6.75 10.05
C TYR A 23 3.29 5.82 8.84
N THR A 24 3.16 6.33 7.62
CA THR A 24 3.17 5.53 6.39
C THR A 24 4.54 4.91 6.15
N PHE A 25 5.60 5.67 6.42
CA PHE A 25 6.99 5.19 6.36
C PHE A 25 7.31 4.23 7.51
N LYS A 26 6.78 4.48 8.72
CA LYS A 26 6.92 3.55 9.85
C LYS A 26 6.25 2.20 9.59
N LEU A 27 5.16 2.19 8.83
CA LEU A 27 4.48 0.98 8.38
C LEU A 27 5.19 0.26 7.22
N GLY A 28 6.37 0.76 6.80
CA GLY A 28 7.20 0.09 5.81
C GLY A 28 6.84 0.40 4.36
N ILE A 29 6.02 1.43 4.10
CA ILE A 29 5.75 1.88 2.74
C ILE A 29 7.02 2.53 2.20
N ARG A 30 7.61 1.86 1.20
CA ARG A 30 8.78 2.34 0.46
C ARG A 30 8.39 2.57 -0.99
N PHE A 31 8.98 3.60 -1.58
CA PHE A 31 8.85 3.83 -3.01
C PHE A 31 9.87 2.96 -3.76
N PRO A 32 9.52 2.44 -4.95
CA PRO A 32 8.25 2.59 -5.66
C PRO A 32 7.08 1.84 -5.01
N LEU A 33 5.87 2.44 -5.05
CA LEU A 33 4.68 1.88 -4.39
C LEU A 33 4.30 0.51 -4.98
N PRO A 34 3.87 -0.45 -4.15
CA PRO A 34 3.29 -1.70 -4.63
C PRO A 34 2.12 -1.44 -5.59
N LYS A 35 2.06 -2.24 -6.67
CA LYS A 35 1.07 -2.08 -7.75
C LYS A 35 -0.38 -2.04 -7.23
N LEU A 36 -0.72 -2.86 -6.24
CA LEU A 36 -2.07 -2.86 -5.64
C LEU A 36 -2.43 -1.50 -5.04
N ILE A 37 -1.53 -0.90 -4.26
CA ILE A 37 -1.78 0.42 -3.64
C ILE A 37 -1.99 1.46 -4.75
N ARG A 38 -1.11 1.45 -5.75
CA ARG A 38 -1.18 2.39 -6.87
C ARG A 38 -2.51 2.27 -7.62
N ASP A 39 -2.93 1.05 -7.95
CA ASP A 39 -4.16 0.80 -8.71
C ASP A 39 -5.40 1.21 -7.91
N VAL A 40 -5.42 0.95 -6.60
CA VAL A 40 -6.51 1.39 -5.71
C VAL A 40 -6.57 2.92 -5.64
N LEU A 41 -5.44 3.60 -5.47
CA LEU A 41 -5.39 5.05 -5.42
C LEU A 41 -5.82 5.70 -6.74
N ILE A 42 -5.40 5.14 -7.87
CA ILE A 42 -5.83 5.59 -9.20
C ILE A 42 -7.34 5.37 -9.37
N TYR A 43 -7.86 4.21 -8.97
CA TYR A 43 -9.28 3.89 -9.10
C TYR A 43 -10.17 4.86 -8.30
N PHE A 44 -9.75 5.25 -7.10
CA PHE A 44 -10.46 6.21 -6.28
C PHE A 44 -10.07 7.68 -6.55
N GLU A 45 -9.17 7.92 -7.51
CA GLU A 45 -8.59 9.24 -7.79
C GLU A 45 -8.01 9.94 -6.55
N LEU A 46 -7.53 9.15 -5.58
CA LEU A 46 -7.00 9.66 -4.32
C LEU A 46 -5.49 9.85 -4.42
N ALA A 47 -5.02 11.04 -4.00
CA ALA A 47 -3.61 11.21 -3.71
C ALA A 47 -3.26 10.37 -2.47
N LEU A 48 -2.05 9.82 -2.45
CA LEU A 48 -1.56 9.02 -1.32
C LEU A 48 -1.55 9.83 0.00
N GLY A 49 -1.39 11.17 -0.09
CA GLY A 49 -1.56 12.05 1.06
C GLY A 49 -2.97 12.00 1.64
N GLN A 50 -3.99 11.99 0.78
CA GLN A 50 -5.42 12.22 1.12
C GLN A 50 -6.02 11.10 1.94
N LEU A 51 -5.25 10.04 2.13
CA LEU A 51 -5.65 8.90 2.87
C LEU A 51 -5.50 9.16 4.37
N MET A 52 -6.65 9.23 5.05
CA MET A 52 -6.70 9.27 6.51
C MET A 52 -5.97 8.05 7.13
N PRO A 53 -5.51 8.15 8.38
CA PRO A 53 -4.82 7.04 9.07
C PRO A 53 -5.56 5.69 9.01
N ASN A 54 -6.89 5.69 9.07
CA ASN A 54 -7.69 4.48 8.93
C ASN A 54 -7.68 3.91 7.50
N GLY A 55 -7.67 4.77 6.48
CA GLY A 55 -7.52 4.34 5.09
C GLY A 55 -6.18 3.66 4.85
N TRP A 56 -5.11 4.13 5.49
CA TRP A 56 -3.80 3.47 5.44
C TRP A 56 -3.81 2.06 6.02
N ARG A 57 -4.46 1.87 7.17
CA ARG A 57 -4.61 0.54 7.79
C ARG A 57 -5.38 -0.42 6.87
N LEU A 58 -6.42 0.08 6.19
CA LEU A 58 -7.17 -0.69 5.22
C LEU A 58 -6.30 -1.09 4.02
N LEU A 59 -5.55 -0.16 3.43
CA LEU A 59 -4.63 -0.47 2.32
C LEU A 59 -3.58 -1.50 2.72
N MET A 60 -2.98 -1.37 3.91
CA MET A 60 -2.00 -2.35 4.40
C MET A 60 -2.62 -3.74 4.61
N CYS A 61 -3.86 -3.79 5.11
CA CYS A 61 -4.60 -5.04 5.23
C CYS A 61 -4.83 -5.70 3.87
N LEU A 62 -5.22 -4.92 2.84
CA LEU A 62 -5.41 -5.43 1.48
C LEU A 62 -4.10 -5.98 0.87
N ILE A 63 -2.97 -5.31 1.11
CA ILE A 63 -1.66 -5.82 0.68
C ILE A 63 -1.37 -7.15 1.37
N GLN A 64 -1.57 -7.22 2.69
CA GLN A 64 -1.30 -8.43 3.46
C GLN A 64 -2.18 -9.59 3.01
N MET A 65 -3.48 -9.34 2.78
CA MET A 65 -4.40 -10.33 2.25
C MET A 65 -3.96 -10.83 0.88
N ARG A 66 -3.54 -9.93 -0.02
CA ARG A 66 -3.02 -10.32 -1.34
C ARG A 66 -1.78 -11.20 -1.22
N LEU A 67 -0.84 -10.86 -0.34
CA LEU A 67 0.37 -11.65 -0.12
C LEU A 67 0.05 -13.06 0.42
N VAL A 68 -0.94 -13.17 1.31
CA VAL A 68 -1.42 -14.47 1.79
C VAL A 68 -2.11 -15.25 0.66
N ALA A 69 -2.97 -14.60 -0.13
CA ALA A 69 -3.66 -15.25 -1.25
C ALA A 69 -2.67 -15.84 -2.27
N VAL A 70 -1.65 -15.07 -2.66
CA VAL A 70 -0.61 -15.55 -3.58
C VAL A 70 0.13 -16.77 -3.01
N LYS A 71 0.53 -16.72 -1.73
CA LYS A 71 1.17 -17.88 -1.07
C LYS A 71 0.27 -19.10 -1.04
N THR A 72 -1.02 -18.92 -0.80
CA THR A 72 -2.01 -20.01 -0.79
C THR A 72 -2.16 -20.61 -2.19
N GLU A 73 -2.19 -19.79 -3.24
CA GLU A 73 -2.23 -20.25 -4.62
C GLU A 73 -0.98 -21.07 -4.98
N GLU A 74 0.22 -20.58 -4.62
CA GLU A 74 1.48 -21.31 -4.82
C GLU A 74 1.47 -22.66 -4.11
N PHE A 75 1.05 -22.71 -2.85
CA PHE A 75 0.92 -23.95 -2.09
C PHE A 75 -0.07 -24.92 -2.74
N ASN A 76 -1.24 -24.43 -3.17
CA ASN A 76 -2.25 -25.25 -3.83
C ASN A 76 -1.78 -25.81 -5.17
N MET A 77 -0.96 -25.06 -5.93
CA MET A 77 -0.35 -25.56 -7.16
C MET A 77 0.65 -26.71 -6.88
N VAL A 78 1.48 -26.58 -5.84
CA VAL A 78 2.42 -27.62 -5.43
C VAL A 78 1.69 -28.88 -4.94
N MET A 79 0.64 -28.71 -4.13
CA MET A 79 -0.17 -29.84 -3.65
C MET A 79 -0.84 -30.59 -4.79
N LYS A 80 -1.40 -29.88 -5.79
CA LYS A 80 -1.95 -30.51 -7.00
C LYS A 80 -0.90 -31.30 -7.77
N GLN A 81 0.33 -30.79 -7.89
CA GLN A 81 1.41 -31.55 -8.54
C GLN A 81 1.74 -32.84 -7.79
N LEU A 82 1.78 -32.82 -6.46
CA LEU A 82 2.03 -34.01 -5.64
C LEU A 82 0.90 -35.05 -5.74
N GLU A 83 -0.35 -34.61 -5.87
CA GLU A 83 -1.49 -35.51 -6.09
C GLU A 83 -1.47 -36.14 -7.48
N PHE A 84 -1.03 -35.42 -8.53
CA PHE A 84 -0.89 -35.96 -9.88
C PHE A 84 0.28 -36.94 -10.06
N GLN A 85 1.19 -37.02 -9.08
CA GLN A 85 2.34 -37.94 -9.11
C GLN A 85 2.10 -39.24 -8.30
N LYS A 86 0.91 -39.42 -7.72
CA LYS A 86 0.46 -40.66 -7.09
C LYS A 86 -0.46 -41.44 -8.01
#